data_AF-A0A5B0LIR2-F1
#
_entry.id   AF-A0A5B0LIR2-F1
#
_cell.length_a   1.000
_cell.length_b   1.000
_cell.length_c   1.000
_cell.angle_alpha   90.00
_cell.angle_beta   90.00
_cell.angle_gamma   90.00
#
_symmetry.space_group_name_H-M   'P 1'
#
loop_
_entity.id
_entity.type
_entity.pdbx_description
1 polymer ?
#
loop_
_entity_poly.entity_id
_entity_poly.type
_entity_poly.pdbx_seq_one_letter_code
_entity_poly.pdbx_strand_id
1 'polypeptide(L)'
;MDEDVIISDGERAGDSRPAVNPPSSLHTLLNKVLVDSANRNASGAVLVDPTFVEVILNLSAANEHTVRRLEETIVQLNRTIKQLNDKIDAKFDPVMSRLAELEKRMSDGPERQQPQKKSFASIAANPVTNSMKSPPSRPPPNQVLASLKPKRVIIHSNPLNTTLKDVPKSALVQKANEALSKLNATVDGEIVAIRGASMLPSGDVSFYIKNRNQQKWLMEHKHIWSKEVHADLEATPSTFSVMAHGIPRSFDIGSPVNLAILASENNFQTSDLARVRWMGSNEGAAKKAELIDSNLDLLNASNA
;
A
#
# COMPACT_ATOMS: atom_id res chain seq x y z
N MET A 1 50.18 34.86 -10.49
CA MET A 1 50.75 34.56 -9.17
C MET A 1 49.63 33.89 -8.39
N ASP A 2 49.17 32.71 -8.78
CA ASP A 2 49.94 31.46 -8.93
C ASP A 2 50.83 31.27 -7.72
N GLU A 3 50.40 30.42 -6.79
CA GLU A 3 51.24 29.36 -6.25
C GLU A 3 50.33 28.21 -5.78
N ASP A 4 50.84 27.02 -6.07
CA ASP A 4 50.23 25.71 -6.15
C ASP A 4 50.11 24.96 -4.80
N VAL A 5 49.17 23.99 -4.77
CA VAL A 5 49.27 22.65 -4.13
C VAL A 5 49.44 22.64 -2.59
N ILE A 6 48.64 21.91 -1.80
CA ILE A 6 48.73 20.46 -1.55
C ILE A 6 47.33 19.93 -1.20
N ILE A 7 46.82 19.05 -2.06
CA ILE A 7 45.72 18.14 -1.71
C ILE A 7 46.34 17.08 -0.80
N SER A 8 46.11 17.19 0.50
CA SER A 8 46.50 16.16 1.45
C SER A 8 45.63 14.93 1.22
N ASP A 9 46.32 13.84 0.93
CA ASP A 9 45.82 12.48 0.75
C ASP A 9 44.97 12.08 1.97
N GLY A 10 43.65 12.14 1.80
CA GLY A 10 42.69 11.64 2.77
C GLY A 10 42.65 10.13 2.65
N GLU A 11 43.36 9.47 3.56
CA GLU A 11 43.33 8.02 3.78
C GLU A 11 41.94 7.46 3.51
N ARG A 12 41.86 6.58 2.51
CA ARG A 12 40.73 5.67 2.31
C ARG A 12 40.57 4.84 3.58
N ALA A 13 39.73 5.30 4.49
CA ALA A 13 39.10 4.44 5.47
C ALA A 13 38.37 3.34 4.67
N GLY A 14 38.98 2.16 4.65
CA GLY A 14 38.39 0.98 4.07
C GLY A 14 37.07 0.74 4.76
N ASP A 15 35.98 1.08 4.08
CA ASP A 15 34.63 0.66 4.41
C ASP A 15 34.64 -0.86 4.28
N SER A 16 34.95 -1.53 5.39
CA SER A 16 34.74 -2.96 5.55
C SER A 16 33.24 -3.16 5.61
N ARG A 17 32.65 -3.21 4.40
CA ARG A 17 31.33 -3.75 4.12
C ARG A 17 31.16 -4.98 5.03
N PRO A 18 30.12 -5.04 5.87
CA PRO A 18 29.87 -6.23 6.68
C PRO A 18 29.86 -7.41 5.72
N ALA A 19 30.72 -8.39 5.98
CA ALA A 19 30.72 -9.62 5.22
C ALA A 19 29.28 -10.13 5.22
N VAL A 20 28.64 -10.09 4.05
CA VAL A 20 27.29 -10.62 3.88
C VAL A 20 27.46 -12.13 3.95
N ASN A 21 27.40 -12.66 5.18
CA ASN A 21 27.23 -14.08 5.37
C ASN A 21 25.93 -14.46 4.65
N PRO A 22 25.95 -15.51 3.80
CA PRO A 22 24.76 -15.97 3.10
C PRO A 22 23.66 -16.33 4.12
N PRO A 23 22.38 -16.29 3.73
CA PRO A 23 21.26 -16.37 4.66
C PRO A 23 21.33 -17.65 5.50
N SER A 24 21.63 -17.43 6.77
CA SER A 24 21.73 -18.34 7.90
C SER A 24 20.34 -18.81 8.35
N SER A 25 19.64 -19.53 7.50
CA SER A 25 18.35 -20.14 7.83
C SER A 25 18.59 -21.62 8.11
N LEU A 26 18.62 -21.99 9.39
CA LEU A 26 18.63 -23.38 9.85
C LEU A 26 17.59 -24.22 9.11
N HIS A 27 16.42 -23.63 8.83
CA HIS A 27 15.35 -24.24 8.05
C HIS A 27 15.78 -24.57 6.60
N THR A 28 16.53 -23.70 5.93
CA THR A 28 17.05 -23.94 4.57
C THR A 28 18.08 -25.06 4.57
N LEU A 29 18.94 -25.10 5.59
CA LEU A 29 19.96 -26.16 5.73
C LEU A 29 19.32 -27.52 6.01
N LEU A 30 18.34 -27.58 6.92
CA LEU A 30 17.59 -28.79 7.23
C LEU A 30 16.81 -29.30 6.01
N ASN A 31 16.11 -28.42 5.29
CA ASN A 31 15.37 -28.82 4.09
C ASN A 31 16.28 -29.38 3.01
N LYS A 32 17.47 -28.80 2.82
CA LYS A 32 18.43 -29.31 1.84
C LYS A 32 18.88 -30.75 2.16
N VAL A 33 19.13 -31.04 3.43
CA VAL A 33 19.58 -32.39 3.85
C VAL A 33 18.44 -33.41 3.88
N LEU A 34 17.23 -32.99 4.26
CA LEU A 34 16.06 -33.88 4.30
C LEU A 34 15.55 -34.26 2.90
N VAL A 35 15.71 -33.37 1.91
CA VAL A 35 15.24 -33.58 0.52
C VAL A 35 16.25 -34.37 -0.31
N ASP A 36 17.54 -34.30 0.01
CA ASP A 36 18.57 -35.01 -0.75
C ASP A 36 18.57 -36.52 -0.45
N SER A 37 18.18 -37.31 -1.45
CA SER A 37 18.12 -38.77 -1.37
C SER A 37 19.49 -39.43 -1.19
N ALA A 38 20.58 -38.72 -1.53
CA ALA A 38 21.94 -39.23 -1.30
C ALA A 38 22.30 -39.33 0.18
N ASN A 39 21.59 -38.59 1.05
CA ASN A 39 21.79 -38.63 2.49
C ASN A 39 20.93 -39.67 3.19
N ARG A 40 20.28 -40.59 2.47
CA ARG A 40 19.41 -41.62 3.05
C ARG A 40 20.03 -43.00 2.92
N ASN A 41 19.98 -43.79 3.98
CA ASN A 41 20.37 -45.19 3.94
C ASN A 41 19.24 -46.08 3.35
N ALA A 42 19.52 -47.37 3.18
CA ALA A 42 18.55 -48.34 2.63
C ALA A 42 17.25 -48.48 3.46
N SER A 43 17.27 -48.08 4.73
CA SER A 43 16.08 -48.05 5.60
C SER A 43 15.35 -46.70 5.57
N GLY A 44 15.80 -45.75 4.74
CA GLY A 44 15.24 -44.40 4.64
C GLY A 44 15.66 -43.42 5.75
N ALA A 45 16.57 -43.83 6.65
CA ALA A 45 17.11 -42.96 7.70
C ALA A 45 18.14 -41.99 7.12
N VAL A 46 18.11 -40.75 7.61
CA VAL A 46 19.03 -39.69 7.18
C VAL A 46 20.38 -39.89 7.86
N LEU A 47 21.43 -40.07 7.07
CA LEU A 47 22.81 -40.11 7.51
C LEU A 47 23.29 -38.69 7.70
N VAL A 48 23.71 -38.39 8.93
CA VAL A 48 24.18 -37.07 9.31
C VAL A 48 25.60 -37.18 9.84
N ASP A 49 26.51 -36.45 9.22
CA ASP A 49 27.91 -36.34 9.65
C ASP A 49 28.02 -35.50 10.94
N PRO A 50 28.95 -35.83 11.87
CA PRO A 50 29.13 -35.08 13.13
C PRO A 50 29.40 -33.58 12.96
N THR A 51 30.11 -33.16 11.92
CA THR A 51 30.35 -31.73 11.62
C THR A 51 29.05 -31.03 11.21
N PHE A 52 28.15 -31.73 10.53
CA PHE A 52 26.82 -31.17 10.21
C PHE A 52 25.96 -30.99 11.47
N VAL A 53 26.05 -31.91 12.43
CA VAL A 53 25.38 -31.77 13.73
C VAL A 53 25.89 -30.52 14.47
N GLU A 54 27.19 -30.29 14.47
CA GLU A 54 27.79 -29.10 15.09
C GLU A 54 27.29 -27.80 14.44
N VAL A 55 27.18 -27.76 13.11
CA VAL A 55 26.63 -26.60 12.38
C VAL A 55 25.17 -26.36 12.74
N ILE A 56 24.35 -27.42 12.88
CA ILE A 56 22.95 -27.28 13.33
C ILE A 56 22.90 -26.69 14.74
N LEU A 57 23.72 -27.17 15.66
CA LEU A 57 23.74 -26.68 17.04
C LEU A 57 24.12 -25.20 17.10
N ASN A 58 25.15 -24.80 16.34
CA ASN A 58 25.58 -23.40 16.27
C ASN A 58 24.50 -22.49 15.67
N LEU A 59 23.85 -22.92 14.59
CA LEU A 59 22.74 -22.17 13.98
C LEU A 59 21.50 -22.13 14.90
N SER A 60 21.25 -23.19 15.66
CA SER A 60 20.15 -23.24 16.64
C SER A 60 20.37 -22.23 17.78
N ALA A 61 21.58 -22.19 18.32
CA ALA A 61 21.94 -21.23 19.37
C ALA A 61 21.89 -19.77 18.87
N ALA A 62 22.34 -19.53 17.63
CA ALA A 62 22.22 -18.22 17.01
C ALA A 62 20.75 -17.81 16.81
N ASN A 63 19.90 -18.73 16.36
CA ASN A 63 18.47 -18.48 16.23
C ASN A 63 17.82 -18.18 17.58
N GLU A 64 18.15 -18.93 18.63
CA GLU A 64 17.63 -18.69 19.97
C GLU A 64 17.97 -17.28 20.47
N HIS A 65 19.21 -16.82 20.26
CA HIS A 65 19.60 -15.45 20.57
C HIS A 65 18.80 -14.41 19.78
N THR A 66 18.56 -14.65 18.48
CA THR A 66 17.73 -13.73 17.67
C THR A 66 16.28 -13.68 18.15
N VAL A 67 15.70 -14.82 18.54
CA VAL A 67 14.34 -14.89 19.07
C VAL A 67 14.24 -14.10 20.38
N ARG A 68 15.17 -14.29 21.32
CA ARG A 68 15.19 -13.52 22.58
C ARG A 68 15.28 -12.02 22.34
N ARG A 69 16.15 -11.59 21.42
CA ARG A 69 16.25 -10.17 21.04
C ARG A 69 14.94 -9.63 20.47
N LEU A 70 14.25 -10.41 19.64
CA LEU A 70 12.95 -10.01 19.10
C LEU A 70 11.90 -9.89 20.21
N GLU A 71 11.84 -10.86 21.13
CA GLU A 71 10.95 -10.80 22.30
C GLU A 71 11.19 -9.54 23.14
N GLU A 72 12.46 -9.20 23.41
CA GLU A 72 12.83 -7.97 24.13
C GLU A 72 12.35 -6.72 23.39
N THR A 73 12.52 -6.65 22.06
CA THR A 73 12.03 -5.52 21.27
C THR A 73 10.51 -5.41 21.28
N ILE A 74 9.78 -6.52 21.23
CA ILE A 74 8.32 -6.55 21.32
C ILE A 74 7.87 -6.00 22.69
N VAL A 75 8.53 -6.46 23.76
CA VAL A 75 8.25 -5.97 25.12
C VAL A 75 8.51 -4.46 25.21
N GLN A 76 9.60 -3.97 24.62
CA GLN A 76 9.91 -2.54 24.60
C GLN A 76 8.87 -1.74 23.81
N LEU A 77 8.48 -2.20 22.62
CA LEU A 77 7.45 -1.57 21.80
C LEU A 77 6.11 -1.51 22.55
N ASN A 78 5.71 -2.59 23.22
CA ASN A 78 4.50 -2.61 24.03
C ASN A 78 4.54 -1.59 25.17
N ARG A 79 5.70 -1.43 25.84
CA ARG A 79 5.88 -0.37 26.85
C ARG A 79 5.74 1.03 26.23
N THR A 80 6.35 1.27 25.08
CA THR A 80 6.26 2.57 24.39
C THR A 80 4.83 2.89 23.94
N ILE A 81 4.10 1.91 23.40
CA ILE A 81 2.69 2.06 23.02
C ILE A 81 1.86 2.43 24.24
N LYS A 82 2.04 1.72 25.37
CA LYS A 82 1.34 2.04 26.61
C LYS A 82 1.62 3.46 27.08
N GLN A 83 2.88 3.88 27.10
CA GLN A 83 3.26 5.25 27.48
C GLN A 83 2.67 6.31 26.54
N LEU A 84 2.52 6.01 25.26
CA LEU A 84 1.89 6.93 24.30
C LEU A 84 0.39 7.03 24.56
N ASN A 85 -0.29 5.91 24.81
CA ASN A 85 -1.71 5.92 25.18
C ASN A 85 -1.95 6.71 26.46
N ASP A 86 -1.18 6.44 27.53
CA ASP A 86 -1.31 7.17 28.80
C ASP A 86 -1.10 8.68 28.61
N LYS A 87 -0.18 9.08 27.72
CA LYS A 87 0.05 10.50 27.38
C LYS A 87 -1.07 11.11 26.54
N ILE A 88 -1.68 10.33 25.64
CA ILE A 88 -2.84 10.76 24.86
C ILE A 88 -4.00 11.00 25.80
N ASP A 89 -4.32 10.04 26.68
CA ASP A 89 -5.42 10.15 27.64
C ASP A 89 -5.23 11.36 28.56
N ALA A 90 -4.02 11.52 29.13
CA ALA A 90 -3.70 12.68 29.98
C ALA A 90 -3.81 14.05 29.27
N LYS A 91 -3.66 14.10 27.94
CA LYS A 91 -3.80 15.33 27.15
C LYS A 91 -5.20 15.51 26.58
N PHE A 92 -5.94 14.43 26.36
CA PHE A 92 -7.25 14.44 25.76
C PHE A 92 -8.34 14.71 26.79
N ASP A 93 -8.22 14.18 28.01
CA ASP A 93 -9.17 14.41 29.11
C ASP A 93 -9.40 15.90 29.44
N PRO A 94 -8.35 16.75 29.53
CA PRO A 94 -8.53 18.18 29.76
C PRO A 94 -9.18 18.90 28.56
N VAL A 95 -8.91 18.44 27.33
CA VAL A 95 -9.51 19.01 26.11
C VAL A 95 -11.00 18.68 26.05
N MET A 96 -11.37 17.43 26.35
CA MET A 96 -12.77 17.01 26.41
C MET A 96 -13.54 17.72 27.51
N SER A 97 -12.92 17.92 28.68
CA SER A 97 -13.54 18.67 29.79
C SER A 97 -13.80 20.14 29.43
N ARG A 98 -12.84 20.80 28.77
CA ARG A 98 -13.03 22.17 28.27
C ARG A 98 -14.11 22.26 27.18
N LEU A 99 -14.20 21.25 26.32
CA LEU A 99 -15.24 21.19 25.29
C LEU A 99 -16.63 21.04 25.91
N ALA A 100 -16.78 20.17 26.91
CA ALA A 100 -18.02 20.00 27.66
C ALA A 100 -18.42 21.28 28.42
N GLU A 101 -17.47 21.99 29.02
CA GLU A 101 -17.71 23.29 29.66
C GLU A 101 -18.15 24.37 28.66
N LEU A 102 -17.53 24.41 27.48
CA LEU A 102 -17.93 25.32 26.40
C LEU A 102 -19.36 25.03 25.91
N GLU A 103 -19.71 23.75 25.75
CA GLU A 103 -21.04 23.32 25.31
C GLU A 103 -22.13 23.68 26.34
N LYS A 104 -21.83 23.51 27.63
CA LYS A 104 -22.70 23.97 28.72
C LYS A 104 -22.90 25.49 28.69
N ARG A 105 -21.82 26.26 28.49
CA ARG A 105 -21.89 27.74 28.38
C ARG A 105 -22.64 28.24 27.15
N MET A 106 -22.68 27.47 26.06
CA MET A 106 -23.50 27.80 24.89
C MET A 106 -24.97 27.43 25.06
N SER A 107 -25.26 26.43 25.90
CA SER A 107 -26.63 26.03 26.23
C SER A 107 -27.27 26.95 27.29
N ASP A 108 -26.47 27.43 28.25
CA ASP A 108 -26.86 28.41 29.27
C ASP A 108 -26.56 29.86 28.80
N GLY A 109 -27.21 30.32 27.73
CA GLY A 109 -27.19 31.73 27.32
C GLY A 109 -28.19 32.58 28.11
N PRO A 110 -27.89 33.85 28.46
CA PRO A 110 -28.83 34.69 29.20
C PRO A 110 -30.08 34.95 28.35
N GLU A 111 -31.22 34.95 29.04
CA GLU A 111 -32.55 35.28 28.52
C GLU A 111 -32.50 36.49 27.59
N ARG A 112 -32.75 36.25 26.29
CA ARG A 112 -32.84 37.31 25.28
C ARG A 112 -34.08 38.16 25.59
N GLN A 113 -33.87 39.28 26.27
CA GLN A 113 -34.84 40.38 26.25
C GLN A 113 -35.08 40.84 24.80
N GLN A 114 -36.36 40.95 24.46
CA GLN A 114 -36.88 41.29 23.14
C GLN A 114 -36.34 42.63 22.60
N PRO A 115 -36.28 42.79 21.26
CA PRO A 115 -36.51 44.09 20.64
C PRO A 115 -37.95 44.14 20.10
N GLN A 116 -38.71 45.12 20.60
CA GLN A 116 -40.04 45.48 20.11
C GLN A 116 -40.03 45.75 18.60
N LYS A 117 -41.10 45.29 17.94
CA LYS A 117 -41.42 45.57 16.54
C LYS A 117 -41.39 47.08 16.29
N LYS A 118 -40.45 47.57 15.48
CA LYS A 118 -40.51 48.92 14.91
C LYS A 118 -40.78 48.83 13.40
N SER A 119 -41.85 49.51 13.03
CA SER A 119 -42.45 49.64 11.72
C SER A 119 -41.49 50.25 10.70
N PHE A 120 -41.45 49.68 9.49
CA PHE A 120 -40.78 50.24 8.32
C PHE A 120 -41.68 51.31 7.68
N ALA A 121 -41.58 52.56 8.12
CA ALA A 121 -42.02 53.69 7.32
C ALA A 121 -41.36 54.99 7.77
N SER A 122 -40.79 55.69 6.79
CA SER A 122 -40.28 57.06 6.85
C SER A 122 -38.86 57.26 7.41
N ILE A 123 -37.93 57.59 6.52
CA ILE A 123 -37.39 58.96 6.40
C ILE A 123 -36.55 58.99 5.10
N ALA A 124 -37.13 59.60 4.07
CA ALA A 124 -36.38 60.22 2.99
C ALA A 124 -36.04 61.63 3.45
N ALA A 125 -34.78 61.88 3.81
CA ALA A 125 -34.07 63.16 3.76
C ALA A 125 -32.82 63.08 4.66
N ASN A 126 -31.65 62.87 4.06
CA ASN A 126 -30.41 63.63 4.28
C ASN A 126 -29.20 62.83 3.71
N PRO A 127 -28.33 63.47 2.90
CA PRO A 127 -27.17 62.80 2.34
C PRO A 127 -26.07 62.79 3.41
N VAL A 128 -25.80 61.63 4.00
CA VAL A 128 -24.60 61.43 4.81
C VAL A 128 -23.79 60.32 4.16
N THR A 129 -22.64 60.74 3.64
CA THR A 129 -21.52 59.92 3.21
C THR A 129 -21.19 58.87 4.26
N ASN A 130 -21.66 57.64 4.10
CA ASN A 130 -21.14 56.49 4.82
C ASN A 130 -20.76 55.42 3.80
N SER A 131 -19.46 55.37 3.53
CA SER A 131 -18.77 54.27 2.87
C SER A 131 -19.20 52.96 3.55
N MET A 132 -19.95 52.13 2.82
CA MET A 132 -20.21 50.76 3.20
C MET A 132 -18.89 50.00 3.15
N LYS A 133 -18.17 49.89 4.27
CA LYS A 133 -17.08 48.94 4.41
C LYS A 133 -17.68 47.54 4.42
N SER A 134 -17.42 46.78 3.37
CA SER A 134 -17.71 45.34 3.31
C SER A 134 -17.10 44.65 4.53
N PRO A 135 -17.78 43.66 5.14
CA PRO A 135 -17.18 42.88 6.22
C PRO A 135 -15.85 42.29 5.73
N PRO A 136 -14.78 42.29 6.55
CA PRO A 136 -13.55 41.63 6.18
C PRO A 136 -13.80 40.13 6.09
N SER A 137 -14.13 39.65 4.89
CA SER A 137 -14.18 38.23 4.56
C SER A 137 -12.75 37.71 4.58
N ARG A 138 -12.26 37.33 5.76
CA ARG A 138 -11.05 36.55 5.85
C ARG A 138 -11.40 35.16 5.30
N PRO A 139 -10.72 34.66 4.25
CA PRO A 139 -10.97 33.32 3.77
C PRO A 139 -10.79 32.32 4.93
N PRO A 140 -11.62 31.27 5.01
CA PRO A 140 -11.52 30.29 6.07
C PRO A 140 -10.07 29.75 6.15
N PRO A 141 -9.58 29.42 7.36
CA PRO A 141 -8.24 28.86 7.51
C PRO A 141 -8.04 27.66 6.59
N ASN A 142 -6.82 27.50 6.05
CA ASN A 142 -6.49 26.41 5.13
C ASN A 142 -6.83 25.02 5.68
N GLN A 143 -6.80 24.83 7.00
CA GLN A 143 -7.20 23.60 7.66
C GLN A 143 -8.69 23.29 7.50
N VAL A 144 -9.55 24.32 7.56
CA VAL A 144 -11.00 24.22 7.30
C VAL A 144 -11.25 23.98 5.81
N LEU A 145 -10.52 24.66 4.93
CA LEU A 145 -10.64 24.41 3.49
C LEU A 145 -10.16 23.00 3.10
N ALA A 146 -9.14 22.47 3.77
CA ALA A 146 -8.61 21.13 3.53
C ALA A 146 -9.53 20.02 4.07
N SER A 147 -10.24 20.25 5.17
CA SER A 147 -11.24 19.30 5.68
C SER A 147 -12.46 19.23 4.77
N LEU A 148 -12.81 20.35 4.11
CA LEU A 148 -13.93 20.44 3.17
C LEU A 148 -13.63 19.89 1.78
N LYS A 149 -12.37 19.56 1.45
CA LYS A 149 -12.04 18.94 0.15
C LYS A 149 -12.78 17.60 0.02
N PRO A 150 -13.63 17.44 -1.02
CA PRO A 150 -14.33 16.19 -1.27
C PRO A 150 -13.33 15.03 -1.33
N LYS A 151 -13.58 13.99 -0.53
CA LYS A 151 -12.77 12.77 -0.62
C LYS A 151 -13.16 12.07 -1.92
N ARG A 152 -12.17 11.52 -2.63
CA ARG A 152 -12.41 10.84 -3.90
C ARG A 152 -11.54 9.60 -4.06
N VAL A 153 -12.07 8.64 -4.80
CA VAL A 153 -11.36 7.46 -5.29
C VAL A 153 -11.26 7.58 -6.80
N ILE A 154 -10.05 7.38 -7.34
CA ILE A 154 -9.82 7.39 -8.79
C ILE A 154 -9.68 5.95 -9.24
N ILE A 155 -10.49 5.55 -10.21
CA ILE A 155 -10.40 4.25 -10.87
C ILE A 155 -9.90 4.48 -12.29
N HIS A 156 -8.89 3.71 -12.67
CA HIS A 156 -8.31 3.81 -14.00
C HIS A 156 -9.30 3.27 -15.03
N SER A 157 -9.40 3.96 -16.15
CA SER A 157 -10.13 3.46 -17.31
C SER A 157 -9.17 2.79 -18.28
N ASN A 158 -9.61 1.75 -18.99
CA ASN A 158 -8.85 1.22 -20.10
C ASN A 158 -8.70 2.29 -21.19
N PRO A 159 -7.48 2.75 -21.52
CA PRO A 159 -7.27 3.85 -22.46
C PRO A 159 -7.62 3.50 -23.91
N LEU A 160 -7.76 2.21 -24.23
CA LEU A 160 -8.12 1.72 -25.56
C LEU A 160 -9.63 1.66 -25.79
N ASN A 161 -10.44 1.76 -24.72
CA ASN A 161 -11.89 1.71 -24.83
C ASN A 161 -12.52 3.06 -24.46
N THR A 162 -13.26 3.66 -25.40
CA THR A 162 -13.83 5.00 -25.24
C THR A 162 -15.28 5.01 -24.75
N THR A 163 -15.92 3.84 -24.59
CA THR A 163 -17.36 3.77 -24.28
C THR A 163 -17.74 4.41 -22.95
N LEU A 164 -16.78 4.50 -22.01
CA LEU A 164 -16.97 5.15 -20.72
C LEU A 164 -17.26 6.66 -20.83
N LYS A 165 -16.81 7.35 -21.89
CA LYS A 165 -16.99 8.81 -22.07
C LYS A 165 -18.45 9.20 -22.29
N ASP A 166 -19.23 8.31 -22.89
CA ASP A 166 -20.63 8.54 -23.23
C ASP A 166 -21.57 8.20 -22.07
N VAL A 167 -21.06 7.55 -21.01
CA VAL A 167 -21.86 7.17 -19.86
C VAL A 167 -22.17 8.42 -19.00
N PRO A 168 -23.46 8.71 -18.73
CA PRO A 168 -23.81 9.81 -17.84
C PRO A 168 -23.23 9.64 -16.44
N LYS A 169 -22.72 10.74 -15.86
CA LYS A 169 -22.13 10.73 -14.51
C LYS A 169 -23.11 10.22 -13.44
N SER A 170 -24.40 10.53 -13.58
CA SER A 170 -25.47 10.02 -12.71
C SER A 170 -25.61 8.50 -12.81
N ALA A 171 -25.51 7.93 -14.01
CA ALA A 171 -25.55 6.49 -14.21
C ALA A 171 -24.35 5.79 -13.58
N LEU A 172 -23.15 6.40 -13.65
CA LEU A 172 -21.96 5.89 -12.94
C LEU A 172 -22.18 5.86 -11.42
N VAL A 173 -22.74 6.94 -10.85
CA VAL A 173 -23.06 7.00 -9.41
C VAL A 173 -24.10 5.97 -9.02
N GLN A 174 -25.16 5.82 -9.82
CA GLN A 174 -26.22 4.85 -9.57
C GLN A 174 -25.65 3.42 -9.58
N LYS A 175 -24.98 3.03 -10.67
CA LYS A 175 -24.39 1.68 -10.78
C LYS A 175 -23.38 1.40 -9.67
N ALA A 176 -22.59 2.40 -9.29
CA ALA A 176 -21.64 2.25 -8.19
C ALA A 176 -22.35 2.05 -6.85
N ASN A 177 -23.42 2.80 -6.56
CA ASN A 177 -24.20 2.57 -5.35
C ASN A 177 -24.93 1.22 -5.37
N GLU A 178 -25.46 0.78 -6.52
CA GLU A 178 -26.02 -0.56 -6.69
C GLU A 178 -24.99 -1.65 -6.40
N ALA A 179 -23.77 -1.53 -6.94
CA ALA A 179 -22.68 -2.46 -6.65
C ALA A 179 -22.31 -2.48 -5.16
N LEU A 180 -22.24 -1.32 -4.51
CA LEU A 180 -21.95 -1.22 -3.08
C LEU A 180 -23.07 -1.81 -2.21
N SER A 181 -24.33 -1.65 -2.61
CA SER A 181 -25.48 -2.28 -1.97
C SER A 181 -25.43 -3.80 -2.07
N LYS A 182 -25.08 -4.37 -3.24
CA LYS A 182 -24.90 -5.83 -3.39
C LYS A 182 -23.82 -6.39 -2.44
N LEU A 183 -22.80 -5.58 -2.13
CA LEU A 183 -21.72 -5.94 -1.22
C LEU A 183 -22.05 -5.72 0.27
N ASN A 184 -23.25 -5.20 0.59
CA ASN A 184 -23.62 -4.77 1.95
C ASN A 184 -22.56 -3.85 2.57
N ALA A 185 -21.99 -2.96 1.76
CA ALA A 185 -20.86 -2.13 2.15
C ALA A 185 -21.24 -1.17 3.29
N THR A 186 -20.70 -1.42 4.48
CA THR A 186 -20.90 -0.58 5.67
C THR A 186 -19.56 -0.28 6.35
N VAL A 187 -19.43 0.94 6.85
CA VAL A 187 -18.25 1.40 7.61
C VAL A 187 -18.76 2.18 8.81
N ASP A 188 -18.36 1.78 10.01
CA ASP A 188 -18.83 2.38 11.28
C ASP A 188 -20.37 2.39 11.42
N GLY A 189 -21.05 1.38 10.86
CA GLY A 189 -22.51 1.30 10.83
C GLY A 189 -23.21 2.20 9.79
N GLU A 190 -22.47 3.03 9.04
CA GLU A 190 -23.01 3.84 7.94
C GLU A 190 -22.81 3.12 6.60
N ILE A 191 -23.84 3.13 5.74
CA ILE A 191 -23.75 2.58 4.38
C ILE A 191 -22.75 3.42 3.56
N VAL A 192 -21.84 2.74 2.86
CA VAL A 192 -20.90 3.39 1.94
C VAL A 192 -21.68 3.88 0.73
N ALA A 193 -21.73 5.20 0.52
CA ALA A 193 -22.51 5.80 -0.56
C ALA A 193 -21.71 6.83 -1.37
N ILE A 194 -21.57 6.57 -2.67
CA ILE A 194 -20.97 7.51 -3.62
C ILE A 194 -21.92 8.68 -3.86
N ARG A 195 -21.39 9.90 -3.73
CA ARG A 195 -22.14 11.16 -3.83
C ARG A 195 -22.03 11.84 -5.19
N GLY A 196 -21.03 11.45 -5.98
CA GLY A 196 -20.81 12.04 -7.28
C GLY A 196 -19.74 11.27 -8.06
N ALA A 197 -19.72 11.47 -9.36
CA ALA A 197 -18.66 10.97 -10.23
C ALA A 197 -18.22 12.07 -11.20
N SER A 198 -16.95 12.07 -11.57
CA SER A 198 -16.43 12.90 -12.66
C SER A 198 -15.34 12.16 -13.43
N MET A 199 -15.30 12.39 -14.73
CA MET A 199 -14.20 11.94 -15.57
C MET A 199 -13.03 12.93 -15.49
N LEU A 200 -11.82 12.40 -15.47
CA LEU A 200 -10.57 13.14 -15.54
C LEU A 200 -10.13 13.29 -17.01
N PRO A 201 -9.26 14.26 -17.34
CA PRO A 201 -8.69 14.37 -18.68
C PRO A 201 -7.96 13.11 -19.17
N SER A 202 -7.45 12.28 -18.24
CA SER A 202 -6.83 10.98 -18.53
C SER A 202 -7.82 9.92 -19.02
N GLY A 203 -9.13 10.13 -18.86
CA GLY A 203 -10.17 9.12 -19.06
C GLY A 203 -10.62 8.45 -17.75
N ASP A 204 -9.79 8.51 -16.71
CA ASP A 204 -10.07 7.89 -15.41
C ASP A 204 -11.32 8.49 -14.75
N VAL A 205 -11.96 7.72 -13.89
CA VAL A 205 -13.17 8.15 -13.17
C VAL A 205 -12.86 8.42 -11.70
N SER A 206 -13.15 9.64 -11.26
CA SER A 206 -13.18 10.05 -9.87
C SER A 206 -14.57 9.84 -9.27
N PHE A 207 -14.69 9.01 -8.24
CA PHE A 207 -15.89 8.86 -7.42
C PHE A 207 -15.74 9.62 -6.11
N TYR A 208 -16.71 10.47 -5.78
CA TYR A 208 -16.70 11.32 -4.58
C TYR A 208 -17.43 10.66 -3.42
N ILE A 209 -16.84 10.72 -2.23
CA ILE A 209 -17.30 10.05 -1.01
C ILE A 209 -17.29 11.02 0.18
N LYS A 210 -18.10 10.71 1.20
CA LYS A 210 -18.34 11.59 2.35
C LYS A 210 -17.14 11.66 3.29
N ASN A 211 -16.59 10.52 3.69
CA ASN A 211 -15.58 10.45 4.76
C ASN A 211 -14.36 9.60 4.37
N ARG A 212 -13.29 9.68 5.19
CA ARG A 212 -12.02 9.01 4.92
C ARG A 212 -12.09 7.49 5.14
N ASN A 213 -12.91 7.03 6.08
CA ASN A 213 -13.04 5.60 6.39
C ASN A 213 -13.70 4.86 5.22
N GLN A 214 -14.79 5.43 4.67
CA GLN A 214 -15.43 4.98 3.44
C GLN A 214 -14.48 5.06 2.24
N GLN A 215 -13.68 6.13 2.12
CA GLN A 215 -12.67 6.23 1.06
C GLN A 215 -11.65 5.09 1.15
N LYS A 216 -11.16 4.77 2.35
CA LYS A 216 -10.20 3.67 2.58
C LYS A 216 -10.82 2.33 2.18
N TRP A 217 -12.04 2.05 2.65
CA TRP A 217 -12.78 0.85 2.30
C TRP A 217 -12.97 0.72 0.77
N LEU A 218 -13.36 1.81 0.10
CA LEU A 218 -13.53 1.83 -1.36
C LEU A 218 -12.22 1.52 -2.10
N MET A 219 -11.09 2.03 -1.62
CA MET A 219 -9.77 1.77 -2.21
C MET A 219 -9.30 0.33 -2.02
N GLU A 220 -9.64 -0.31 -0.90
CA GLU A 220 -9.32 -1.71 -0.62
C GLU A 220 -10.14 -2.64 -1.53
N HIS A 221 -11.43 -2.34 -1.69
CA HIS A 221 -12.38 -3.19 -2.42
C HIS A 221 -12.62 -2.75 -3.87
N LYS A 222 -11.85 -1.78 -4.39
CA LYS A 222 -12.06 -1.22 -5.74
C LYS A 222 -12.10 -2.26 -6.85
N HIS A 223 -11.32 -3.33 -6.70
CA HIS A 223 -11.25 -4.43 -7.65
C HIS A 223 -12.53 -5.25 -7.77
N ILE A 224 -13.39 -5.18 -6.75
CA ILE A 224 -14.69 -5.85 -6.72
C ILE A 224 -15.75 -4.93 -7.30
N TRP A 225 -15.93 -3.74 -6.70
CA TRP A 225 -17.06 -2.89 -7.04
C TRP A 225 -16.89 -2.15 -8.37
N SER A 226 -15.67 -1.81 -8.81
CA SER A 226 -15.51 -0.99 -10.03
C SER A 226 -15.91 -1.73 -11.31
N LYS A 227 -15.69 -3.05 -11.37
CA LYS A 227 -16.06 -3.88 -12.52
C LYS A 227 -17.57 -3.97 -12.70
N GLU A 228 -18.32 -3.95 -11.60
CA GLU A 228 -19.79 -3.91 -11.61
C GLU A 228 -20.33 -2.57 -12.13
N VAL A 229 -19.55 -1.48 -12.02
CA VAL A 229 -19.94 -0.17 -12.52
C VAL A 229 -19.79 -0.08 -14.04
N HIS A 230 -18.65 -0.53 -14.55
CA HIS A 230 -18.36 -0.55 -15.98
C HIS A 230 -17.23 -1.52 -16.32
N ALA A 231 -17.32 -2.20 -17.45
CA ALA A 231 -16.30 -3.16 -17.91
C ALA A 231 -14.93 -2.49 -18.11
N ASP A 232 -14.92 -1.26 -18.61
CA ASP A 232 -13.69 -0.49 -18.86
C ASP A 232 -13.02 0.09 -17.60
N LEU A 233 -13.62 -0.06 -16.42
CA LEU A 233 -13.00 0.40 -15.18
C LEU A 233 -12.05 -0.67 -14.65
N GLU A 234 -10.75 -0.39 -14.82
CA GLU A 234 -9.67 -1.24 -14.37
C GLU A 234 -9.27 -0.90 -12.94
N ALA A 235 -9.66 -1.79 -12.03
CA ALA A 235 -9.06 -1.88 -10.72
C ALA A 235 -8.58 -3.31 -10.53
N THR A 236 -7.31 -3.54 -10.79
CA THR A 236 -6.69 -4.82 -10.43
C THR A 236 -6.52 -4.86 -8.91
N PRO A 237 -6.77 -6.01 -8.24
CA PRO A 237 -6.34 -6.20 -6.86
C PRO A 237 -4.85 -5.87 -6.73
N SER A 238 -4.41 -5.44 -5.55
CA SER A 238 -2.98 -5.24 -5.32
C SER A 238 -2.27 -6.58 -5.38
N THR A 239 -1.61 -6.89 -6.50
CA THR A 239 -0.85 -8.13 -6.67
C THR A 239 0.58 -7.92 -6.17
N PHE A 240 1.10 -8.85 -5.39
CA PHE A 240 2.52 -8.96 -5.07
C PHE A 240 3.11 -10.14 -5.83
N SER A 241 4.35 -10.01 -6.30
CA SER A 241 5.06 -11.10 -6.96
C SER A 241 5.71 -12.00 -5.91
N VAL A 242 5.47 -13.30 -5.99
CA VAL A 242 6.11 -14.32 -5.15
C VAL A 242 6.95 -15.23 -6.06
N MET A 243 8.17 -15.55 -5.62
CA MET A 243 9.02 -16.54 -6.30
C MET A 243 8.85 -17.89 -5.62
N ALA A 244 8.39 -18.88 -6.39
CA ALA A 244 8.42 -20.28 -5.96
C ALA A 244 9.75 -20.91 -6.38
N HIS A 245 10.40 -21.62 -5.45
CA HIS A 245 11.62 -22.39 -5.70
C HIS A 245 11.31 -23.89 -5.67
N GLY A 246 12.17 -24.72 -6.26
CA GLY A 246 12.01 -26.18 -6.24
C GLY A 246 10.97 -26.74 -7.20
N ILE A 247 10.41 -25.91 -8.11
CA ILE A 247 9.46 -26.36 -9.13
C ILE A 247 10.20 -27.21 -10.19
N PRO A 248 9.78 -28.46 -10.44
CA PRO A 248 10.38 -29.29 -11.50
C PRO A 248 10.29 -28.61 -12.87
N ARG A 249 11.31 -28.75 -13.72
CA ARG A 249 11.26 -28.21 -15.10
C ARG A 249 10.12 -28.82 -15.93
N SER A 250 9.71 -30.04 -15.60
CA SER A 250 8.56 -30.73 -16.20
C SER A 250 7.21 -30.17 -15.74
N PHE A 251 7.19 -29.25 -14.76
CA PHE A 251 5.95 -28.64 -14.29
C PHE A 251 5.36 -27.76 -15.39
N ASP A 252 4.18 -28.15 -15.85
CA ASP A 252 3.43 -27.36 -16.83
C ASP A 252 2.62 -26.27 -16.13
N ILE A 253 3.01 -25.01 -16.34
CA ILE A 253 2.33 -23.81 -15.82
C ILE A 253 1.01 -23.51 -16.55
N GLY A 254 0.76 -24.13 -17.71
CA GLY A 254 -0.50 -24.01 -18.45
C GLY A 254 -1.60 -24.96 -17.94
N SER A 255 -1.23 -25.99 -17.18
CA SER A 255 -2.17 -26.97 -16.62
C SER A 255 -2.90 -26.43 -15.39
N PRO A 256 -4.24 -26.28 -15.41
CA PRO A 256 -5.01 -25.82 -14.26
C PRO A 256 -4.87 -26.74 -13.03
N VAL A 257 -4.68 -28.04 -13.26
CA VAL A 257 -4.48 -29.05 -12.20
C VAL A 257 -3.16 -28.78 -11.47
N ASN A 258 -2.10 -28.50 -12.23
CA ASN A 258 -0.79 -28.19 -11.65
C ASN A 258 -0.83 -26.89 -10.85
N LEU A 259 -1.52 -25.86 -11.37
CA LEU A 259 -1.69 -24.59 -10.66
C LEU A 259 -2.49 -24.75 -9.35
N ALA A 260 -3.50 -25.63 -9.33
CA ALA A 260 -4.23 -25.94 -8.11
C ALA A 260 -3.36 -26.65 -7.06
N ILE A 261 -2.51 -27.59 -7.48
CA ILE A 261 -1.52 -28.24 -6.60
C ILE A 261 -0.57 -27.19 -6.04
N LEU A 262 0.05 -26.37 -6.89
CA LEU A 262 0.96 -25.30 -6.49
C LEU A 262 0.31 -24.32 -5.50
N ALA A 263 -0.93 -23.91 -5.75
CA ALA A 263 -1.68 -23.05 -4.84
C ALA A 263 -1.87 -23.74 -3.49
N SER A 264 -2.36 -24.98 -3.49
CA SER A 264 -2.64 -25.74 -2.26
C SER A 264 -1.40 -26.00 -1.41
N GLU A 265 -0.27 -26.35 -2.03
CA GLU A 265 1.01 -26.59 -1.35
C GLU A 265 1.59 -25.32 -0.71
N ASN A 266 1.19 -24.14 -1.21
CA ASN A 266 1.64 -22.85 -0.71
C ASN A 266 0.54 -22.11 0.07
N ASN A 267 -0.52 -22.82 0.49
CA ASN A 267 -1.65 -22.26 1.25
C ASN A 267 -2.38 -21.10 0.55
N PHE A 268 -2.42 -21.12 -0.79
CA PHE A 268 -3.22 -20.22 -1.62
C PHE A 268 -4.43 -20.94 -2.21
N GLN A 269 -5.46 -20.18 -2.58
CA GLN A 269 -6.49 -20.67 -3.49
C GLN A 269 -6.03 -20.44 -4.94
N THR A 270 -6.46 -21.28 -5.88
CA THR A 270 -6.15 -21.08 -7.30
C THR A 270 -6.66 -19.72 -7.81
N SER A 271 -7.75 -19.21 -7.23
CA SER A 271 -8.28 -17.86 -7.50
C SER A 271 -7.36 -16.72 -7.08
N ASP A 272 -6.40 -16.97 -6.20
CA ASP A 272 -5.44 -15.96 -5.73
C ASP A 272 -4.27 -15.79 -6.73
N LEU A 273 -4.08 -16.76 -7.63
CA LEU A 273 -3.03 -16.72 -8.65
C LEU A 273 -3.46 -15.87 -9.85
N ALA A 274 -3.10 -14.58 -9.83
CA ALA A 274 -3.43 -13.68 -10.94
C ALA A 274 -2.69 -14.04 -12.25
N ARG A 275 -1.37 -14.31 -12.16
CA ARG A 275 -0.49 -14.67 -13.29
C ARG A 275 0.66 -15.54 -12.80
N VAL A 276 0.99 -16.59 -13.55
CA VAL A 276 2.15 -17.46 -13.30
C VAL A 276 3.06 -17.43 -14.52
N ARG A 277 4.37 -17.30 -14.30
CA ARG A 277 5.37 -17.34 -15.37
C ARG A 277 6.69 -17.90 -14.84
N TRP A 278 7.47 -18.48 -15.74
CA TRP A 278 8.88 -18.76 -15.45
C TRP A 278 9.71 -17.48 -15.40
N MET A 279 10.66 -17.41 -14.47
CA MET A 279 11.61 -16.30 -14.37
C MET A 279 12.77 -16.39 -15.37
N GLY A 280 12.91 -17.54 -16.06
CA GLY A 280 13.89 -17.78 -17.11
C GLY A 280 13.32 -18.75 -18.14
N SER A 281 14.13 -19.14 -19.13
CA SER A 281 13.69 -20.14 -20.10
C SER A 281 13.46 -21.48 -19.39
N ASN A 282 12.27 -22.05 -19.57
CA ASN A 282 11.95 -23.43 -19.17
C ASN A 282 12.17 -24.43 -20.31
N GLU A 283 12.61 -23.95 -21.48
CA GLU A 283 12.98 -24.83 -22.57
C GLU A 283 14.25 -25.60 -22.19
N GLY A 284 14.29 -26.88 -22.55
CA GLY A 284 15.45 -27.74 -22.37
C GLY A 284 16.62 -27.31 -23.22
N ALA A 285 17.25 -26.17 -22.90
CA ALA A 285 18.54 -25.83 -23.45
C ALA A 285 19.57 -26.76 -22.81
N ALA A 286 20.11 -27.69 -23.60
CA ALA A 286 21.35 -28.38 -23.29
C ALA A 286 22.37 -27.33 -22.84
N LYS A 287 23.08 -27.61 -21.73
CA LYS A 287 24.20 -26.78 -21.27
C LYS A 287 25.16 -26.56 -22.44
N LYS A 288 25.23 -25.34 -22.98
CA LYS A 288 26.43 -24.89 -23.71
C LYS A 288 27.48 -24.52 -22.67
N ALA A 289 28.19 -25.54 -22.19
CA ALA A 289 29.58 -25.36 -21.81
C ALA A 289 30.40 -25.47 -23.11
N GLU A 290 31.43 -24.63 -23.24
CA GLU A 290 32.38 -24.53 -24.37
C GLU A 290 31.87 -23.84 -25.64
N LEU A 291 32.18 -22.54 -25.77
CA LEU A 291 33.17 -22.07 -26.75
C LEU A 291 33.57 -20.63 -26.39
N ILE A 292 34.72 -20.49 -25.75
CA ILE A 292 35.52 -19.26 -25.81
C ILE A 292 36.39 -19.39 -27.07
N ASP A 293 36.69 -18.25 -27.69
CA ASP A 293 37.53 -18.04 -28.87
C ASP A 293 36.91 -18.26 -30.25
N SER A 294 36.28 -17.22 -30.77
CA SER A 294 36.86 -16.50 -31.92
C SER A 294 36.23 -15.12 -32.04
N ASN A 295 37.00 -14.08 -31.72
CA ASN A 295 36.70 -12.70 -32.06
C ASN A 295 37.85 -12.25 -32.98
N LEU A 296 37.71 -12.45 -34.29
CA LEU A 296 38.40 -11.64 -35.29
C LEU A 296 37.75 -11.83 -36.66
N ASP A 297 37.69 -10.72 -37.38
CA ASP A 297 37.35 -10.55 -38.79
C ASP A 297 35.86 -10.63 -39.16
N LEU A 298 35.22 -9.45 -39.19
CA LEU A 298 34.74 -8.85 -40.45
C LEU A 298 34.21 -7.43 -40.19
N LEU A 299 35.14 -6.49 -39.98
CA LEU A 299 34.99 -5.11 -40.42
C LEU A 299 35.80 -5.01 -41.72
N ASN A 300 35.13 -5.02 -42.87
CA ASN A 300 35.48 -4.35 -44.13
C ASN A 300 34.84 -5.06 -45.33
N ALA A 301 33.74 -4.50 -45.85
CA ALA A 301 33.48 -4.37 -47.28
C ALA A 301 32.13 -3.68 -47.49
N SER A 302 32.10 -2.36 -47.27
CA SER A 302 31.24 -1.47 -48.05
C SER A 302 32.17 -0.39 -48.61
N ASN A 303 32.64 -0.59 -49.85
CA ASN A 303 32.98 0.43 -50.83
C ASN A 303 33.69 -0.22 -52.04
N ALA A 304 33.17 0.11 -53.22
CA ALA A 304 33.59 -0.24 -54.59
C ALA A 304 33.06 -1.59 -55.13
#